data_AF-A0AAP0IX67-F1
#
_entry.id   AF-A0AAP0IX67-F1
#
_cell.length_a   1.000
_cell.length_b   1.000
_cell.length_c   1.000
_cell.angle_alpha   90.00
_cell.angle_beta   90.00
_cell.angle_gamma   90.00
#
_symmetry.space_group_name_H-M   'P 1'
#
loop_
_entity.id
_entity.type
_entity.pdbx_description
1 polymer ?
#
loop_
_entity_poly.entity_id
_entity_poly.type
_entity_poly.pdbx_seq_one_letter_code
_entity_poly.pdbx_strand_id
1 'polypeptide(L)'
;MLLNKLSGISGGGGGGGGLGGAMRLMARHFSRARAENLRKINPRLPPQEAKSIAQSVYQVIKDKGAVSISNAWNHVQEAGIDSLSSKTHMKLMLKWMRGRKMLKQFCHLVGSNKKFLLTTLPEDPQISAAYLQAKLETQKKACVEN
;
A
#
# COMPACT_ATOMS: atom_id res chain seq x y z
N MET A 1 21.07 -31.62 35.54
CA MET A 1 21.16 -32.89 34.80
C MET A 1 20.80 -32.62 33.36
N LEU A 2 21.82 -32.66 32.50
CA LEU A 2 21.76 -32.60 31.05
C LEU A 2 21.23 -33.92 30.49
N LEU A 3 20.34 -33.87 29.50
CA LEU A 3 20.17 -34.98 28.56
C LEU A 3 20.00 -34.42 27.14
N ASN A 4 21.00 -34.71 26.32
CA ASN A 4 21.13 -34.39 24.91
C ASN A 4 20.37 -35.40 24.02
N LYS A 5 19.69 -34.88 23.00
CA LYS A 5 19.86 -35.14 21.56
C LYS A 5 20.03 -36.59 21.05
N LEU A 6 19.11 -36.98 20.13
CA LEU A 6 19.24 -37.83 18.92
C LEU A 6 17.78 -37.99 18.40
N SER A 7 17.39 -38.07 17.13
CA SER A 7 17.98 -38.26 15.80
C SER A 7 16.85 -38.03 14.75
N GLY A 8 17.16 -38.05 13.45
CA GLY A 8 16.15 -38.32 12.41
C GLY A 8 15.92 -37.24 11.35
N ILE A 9 16.89 -37.04 10.45
CA ILE A 9 16.63 -36.51 9.12
C ILE A 9 16.25 -37.70 8.24
N SER A 10 15.00 -37.77 7.81
CA SER A 10 14.48 -38.78 6.88
C SER A 10 13.40 -38.16 5.99
N GLY A 11 13.41 -38.57 4.71
CA GLY A 11 12.49 -38.15 3.65
C GLY A 11 13.24 -37.35 2.58
N GLY A 12 13.78 -37.97 1.53
CA GLY A 12 12.99 -38.62 0.47
C GLY A 12 12.40 -37.50 -0.41
N GLY A 13 12.84 -37.24 -1.63
CA GLY A 13 13.05 -38.14 -2.76
C GLY A 13 12.26 -37.57 -3.94
N GLY A 14 12.70 -37.83 -5.17
CA GLY A 14 11.81 -37.89 -6.33
C GLY A 14 11.53 -36.58 -7.08
N GLY A 15 12.18 -36.47 -8.25
CA GLY A 15 11.58 -36.27 -9.57
C GLY A 15 10.21 -35.60 -9.74
N GLY A 16 10.11 -34.73 -10.76
CA GLY A 16 8.82 -34.43 -11.38
C GLY A 16 8.72 -33.03 -12.00
N GLY A 17 9.36 -32.85 -13.16
CA GLY A 17 8.84 -31.88 -14.14
C GLY A 17 7.41 -32.29 -14.52
N GLY A 18 6.50 -31.32 -14.66
CA GLY A 18 5.13 -31.57 -15.12
C GLY A 18 4.07 -30.90 -14.25
N LEU A 19 3.82 -31.39 -13.03
CA LEU A 19 2.69 -30.91 -12.21
C LEU A 19 3.08 -29.93 -11.10
N GLY A 20 4.20 -30.13 -10.40
CA GLY A 20 4.61 -29.24 -9.30
C GLY A 20 4.97 -27.82 -9.74
N GLY A 21 5.49 -27.67 -10.96
CA GLY A 21 5.76 -26.38 -11.59
C GLY A 21 4.49 -25.64 -12.01
N ALA A 22 3.57 -26.33 -12.68
CA ALA A 22 2.28 -25.78 -13.12
C ALA A 22 1.40 -25.37 -11.93
N MET A 23 1.35 -26.19 -10.87
CA MET A 23 0.64 -25.87 -9.63
C MET A 23 1.24 -24.64 -8.93
N ARG A 24 2.58 -24.44 -8.97
CA ARG A 24 3.23 -23.21 -8.45
C ARG A 24 2.93 -21.97 -9.30
N LEU A 25 2.86 -22.10 -10.61
CA LEU A 25 2.51 -20.99 -11.51
C LEU A 25 1.05 -20.55 -11.29
N MET A 26 0.13 -21.52 -11.16
CA MET A 26 -1.26 -21.25 -10.79
C MET A 26 -1.37 -20.70 -9.37
N ALA A 27 -0.65 -21.26 -8.39
CA ALA A 27 -0.64 -20.75 -7.02
C ALA A 27 -0.18 -19.29 -6.97
N ARG A 28 0.80 -18.87 -7.79
CA ARG A 28 1.21 -17.47 -7.92
C ARG A 28 0.11 -16.60 -8.54
N HIS A 29 -0.62 -17.11 -9.53
CA HIS A 29 -1.73 -16.40 -10.16
C HIS A 29 -2.92 -16.19 -9.20
N PHE A 30 -3.21 -17.19 -8.36
CA PHE A 30 -4.28 -17.15 -7.34
C PHE A 30 -3.82 -16.69 -5.95
N SER A 31 -2.55 -16.29 -5.80
CA SER A 31 -2.02 -15.73 -4.56
C SER A 31 -2.71 -14.39 -4.28
N ARG A 32 -3.73 -14.41 -3.43
CA ARG A 32 -4.43 -13.21 -2.99
C ARG A 32 -3.44 -12.18 -2.46
N ALA A 33 -3.68 -10.92 -2.81
CA ALA A 33 -2.89 -9.79 -2.35
C ALA A 33 -2.73 -9.83 -0.82
N ARG A 34 -1.48 -9.87 -0.34
CA ARG A 34 -1.15 -9.80 1.08
C ARG A 34 -1.76 -8.51 1.65
N ALA A 35 -2.65 -8.63 2.64
CA ALA A 35 -3.14 -7.47 3.36
C ALA A 35 -1.93 -6.68 3.91
N GLU A 36 -1.82 -5.40 3.55
CA GLU A 36 -0.77 -4.56 4.11
C GLU A 36 -0.97 -4.50 5.63
N ASN A 37 0.04 -4.91 6.40
CA ASN A 37 0.03 -4.81 7.86
C ASN A 37 0.23 -3.33 8.27
N LEU A 38 -0.74 -2.48 7.94
CA LEU A 38 -0.67 -1.04 8.17
C LEU A 38 -0.86 -0.68 9.65
N ARG A 39 -1.51 -1.55 10.43
CA ARG A 39 -1.72 -1.36 11.88
C ARG A 39 -0.44 -1.51 12.70
N LYS A 40 0.56 -2.28 12.22
CA LYS A 40 1.82 -2.54 12.93
C LYS A 40 2.87 -1.44 12.74
N ILE A 41 2.57 -0.45 11.90
CA ILE A 41 3.52 0.62 11.60
C ILE A 41 3.42 1.64 12.71
N ASN A 42 4.50 1.77 13.47
CA ASN A 42 4.67 2.87 14.39
C ASN A 42 5.88 3.70 13.92
N PRO A 43 5.70 4.99 13.56
CA PRO A 43 6.82 5.90 13.38
C PRO A 43 7.62 5.92 14.67
N ARG A 44 8.92 6.19 14.57
CA ARG A 44 9.78 6.44 15.73
C ARG A 44 9.54 7.84 16.30
N LEU A 45 8.27 8.24 16.39
CA LEU A 45 7.82 9.54 16.87
C LEU A 45 6.80 9.32 18.00
N PRO A 46 6.73 10.22 18.98
CA PRO A 46 5.66 10.19 19.96
C PRO A 46 4.29 10.35 19.25
N PRO A 47 3.25 9.69 19.75
CA PRO A 47 1.97 9.61 19.05
C PRO A 47 1.25 10.97 18.90
N GLN A 48 1.54 11.95 19.77
CA GLN A 48 0.97 13.29 19.67
C GLN A 48 1.58 14.09 18.51
N GLU A 49 2.91 14.10 18.42
CA GLU A 49 3.64 14.76 17.34
C GLU A 49 3.30 14.12 15.99
N ALA A 50 3.25 12.79 15.93
CA ALA A 50 2.85 12.07 14.72
C ALA A 50 1.45 12.46 14.22
N LYS A 51 0.50 12.75 15.13
CA LYS A 51 -0.84 13.24 14.76
C LYS A 51 -0.78 14.66 14.19
N SER A 52 -0.03 15.55 14.83
CA SER A 52 0.14 16.94 14.36
C SER A 52 0.75 16.98 12.95
N ILE A 53 1.85 16.25 12.76
CA ILE A 53 2.50 16.12 11.45
C ILE A 53 1.54 15.53 10.41
N ALA A 54 0.79 14.48 10.78
CA ALA A 54 -0.18 13.87 9.89
C ALA A 54 -1.30 14.83 9.49
N GLN A 55 -1.75 15.71 10.38
CA GLN A 55 -2.74 16.75 10.06
C GLN A 55 -2.19 17.76 9.06
N SER A 56 -0.97 18.26 9.26
CA SER A 56 -0.34 19.19 8.31
C SER A 56 -0.18 18.57 6.93
N VAL A 57 0.33 17.33 6.87
CA VAL A 57 0.46 16.59 5.59
C VAL A 57 -0.90 16.30 4.96
N TYR A 58 -1.93 16.01 5.77
CA TYR A 58 -3.28 15.80 5.28
C TYR A 58 -3.86 17.04 4.60
N GLN A 59 -3.68 18.24 5.19
CA GLN A 59 -4.15 19.48 4.57
C GLN A 59 -3.46 19.74 3.23
N VAL A 60 -2.14 19.59 3.16
CA VAL A 60 -1.40 19.76 1.89
C VAL A 60 -1.92 18.83 0.79
N ILE A 61 -2.21 17.56 1.12
CA ILE A 61 -2.78 16.61 0.16
C ILE A 61 -4.23 16.97 -0.18
N LYS A 62 -5.01 17.44 0.80
CA LYS A 62 -6.41 17.87 0.58
C LYS A 62 -6.49 19.03 -0.40
N ASP A 63 -5.62 20.02 -0.25
CA ASP A 63 -5.61 21.23 -1.08
C ASP A 63 -5.19 20.94 -2.53
N LYS A 64 -4.23 20.01 -2.73
CA LYS A 64 -3.75 19.62 -4.07
C LYS A 64 -4.61 18.55 -4.75
N GLY A 65 -5.36 17.77 -3.97
CA GLY A 65 -6.13 16.63 -4.45
C GLY A 65 -5.29 15.36 -4.63
N ALA A 66 -5.66 14.51 -5.60
CA ALA A 66 -4.99 13.23 -5.81
C ALA A 66 -3.58 13.40 -6.38
N VAL A 67 -2.56 13.14 -5.57
CA VAL A 67 -1.14 13.39 -5.91
C VAL A 67 -0.32 12.09 -5.90
N SER A 68 0.73 12.03 -6.71
CA SER A 68 1.68 10.92 -6.65
C SER A 68 2.52 10.99 -5.37
N ILE A 69 3.06 9.86 -4.91
CA ILE A 69 3.90 9.82 -3.69
C ILE A 69 5.11 10.75 -3.82
N SER A 70 5.73 10.82 -5.01
CA SER A 70 6.88 11.69 -5.26
C SER A 70 6.49 13.17 -5.23
N ASN A 71 5.38 13.53 -5.87
CA ASN A 71 4.92 14.93 -5.89
C ASN A 71 4.44 15.38 -4.51
N ALA A 72 3.85 14.48 -3.72
CA ALA A 72 3.47 14.76 -2.35
C ALA A 72 4.65 15.25 -1.49
N TRP A 73 5.86 14.70 -1.68
CA TRP A 73 7.05 15.19 -1.00
C TRP A 73 7.37 16.63 -1.38
N ASN A 74 7.33 16.94 -2.68
CA ASN A 74 7.63 18.29 -3.17
C ASN A 74 6.64 19.30 -2.59
N HIS A 75 5.33 18.98 -2.58
CA HIS A 75 4.32 19.85 -2.00
C HIS A 75 4.46 20.04 -0.49
N VAL A 76 4.88 19.00 0.24
CA VAL A 76 5.16 19.11 1.68
C VAL A 76 6.38 19.99 1.97
N GLN A 77 7.42 19.91 1.12
CA GLN A 77 8.59 20.78 1.22
C GLN A 77 8.25 22.24 0.86
N GLU A 78 7.46 22.45 -0.19
CA GLU A 78 6.93 23.77 -0.58
C GLU A 78 6.07 24.39 0.53
N ALA A 79 5.35 23.57 1.30
CA ALA A 79 4.55 24.00 2.44
C ALA A 79 5.36 24.26 3.72
N GLY A 80 6.68 24.05 3.73
CA GLY A 80 7.54 24.35 4.88
C GLY A 80 7.28 23.50 6.12
N ILE A 81 6.90 22.22 5.96
CA ILE A 81 6.69 21.31 7.10
C ILE A 81 8.05 20.79 7.59
N ASP A 82 8.72 21.56 8.44
CA ASP A 82 10.09 21.28 8.94
C ASP A 82 10.20 19.99 9.78
N SER A 83 9.08 19.47 10.29
CA SER A 83 9.03 18.24 11.08
C SER A 83 9.27 16.96 10.25
N LEU A 84 9.32 17.06 8.92
CA LEU A 84 9.59 15.94 8.02
C LEU A 84 11.06 15.88 7.58
N SER A 85 11.90 15.27 8.41
CA SER A 85 13.36 15.18 8.20
C SER A 85 13.84 14.49 6.90
N SER A 86 13.06 13.58 6.30
CA SER A 86 13.47 12.85 5.09
C SER A 86 12.32 12.24 4.29
N LYS A 87 12.58 11.90 3.02
CA LYS A 87 11.64 11.14 2.16
C LYS A 87 11.21 9.82 2.80
N THR A 88 12.11 9.13 3.49
CA THR A 88 11.82 7.88 4.21
C THR A 88 10.88 8.14 5.38
N HIS A 89 11.12 9.22 6.13
CA HIS A 89 10.27 9.63 7.23
C HIS A 89 8.85 9.98 6.75
N MET A 90 8.74 10.75 5.65
CA MET A 90 7.45 10.99 5.00
C MET A 90 6.76 9.69 4.61
N LYS A 91 7.47 8.78 3.93
CA LYS A 91 6.86 7.52 3.47
C LYS A 91 6.33 6.70 4.64
N LEU A 92 7.02 6.70 5.78
CA LEU A 92 6.58 6.05 7.01
C LEU A 92 5.32 6.72 7.57
N MET A 93 5.28 8.06 7.59
CA MET A 93 4.09 8.85 7.94
C MET A 93 2.90 8.54 7.04
N LEU A 94 3.07 8.56 5.72
CA LEU A 94 2.00 8.21 4.78
C LEU A 94 1.48 6.79 4.99
N LYS A 95 2.36 5.84 5.28
CA LYS A 95 1.97 4.44 5.54
C LYS A 95 1.22 4.32 6.88
N TRP A 96 1.64 5.07 7.90
CA TRP A 96 0.97 5.17 9.21
C TRP A 96 -0.43 5.81 9.11
N MET A 97 -0.55 6.88 8.32
CA MET A 97 -1.81 7.57 8.01
C MET A 97 -2.78 6.65 7.27
N ARG A 98 -2.29 5.87 6.29
CA ARG A 98 -3.10 4.85 5.59
C ARG A 98 -3.63 3.77 6.54
N GLY A 99 -2.83 3.32 7.50
CA GLY A 99 -3.27 2.37 8.52
C GLY A 99 -4.39 2.87 9.43
N ARG A 100 -4.52 4.20 9.54
CA ARG A 100 -5.56 4.90 10.29
C ARG A 100 -6.71 5.38 9.42
N LYS A 101 -6.76 4.99 8.14
CA LYS A 101 -7.77 5.41 7.17
C LYS A 101 -7.85 6.93 6.98
N MET A 102 -6.74 7.66 7.15
CA MET A 102 -6.69 9.09 6.80
C MET A 102 -6.50 9.30 5.29
N LEU A 103 -5.75 8.38 4.67
CA LEU A 103 -5.38 8.45 3.26
C LEU A 103 -5.71 7.14 2.55
N LYS A 104 -5.98 7.23 1.25
CA LYS A 104 -6.19 6.09 0.36
C LYS A 104 -5.21 6.16 -0.79
N GLN A 105 -4.52 5.05 -1.04
CA GLN A 105 -3.70 4.90 -2.22
C GLN A 105 -4.46 4.04 -3.23
N PHE A 106 -4.55 4.49 -4.47
CA PHE A 106 -5.14 3.73 -5.57
C PHE A 106 -4.22 3.74 -6.78
N CYS A 107 -4.40 2.73 -7.64
CA CYS A 107 -3.71 2.65 -8.92
C CYS A 107 -4.56 3.35 -9.98
N HIS A 108 -3.97 4.27 -10.70
CA HIS A 108 -4.51 4.87 -11.91
C HIS A 108 -3.73 4.31 -13.10
N LEU A 109 -4.41 3.49 -13.91
CA LEU A 109 -3.83 2.88 -15.10
C LEU A 109 -4.03 3.83 -16.28
N VAL A 110 -2.92 4.31 -16.87
CA VAL A 110 -2.92 5.13 -18.08
C VAL A 110 -2.20 4.35 -19.17
N GLY A 111 -2.97 3.75 -20.08
CA GLY A 111 -2.46 2.79 -21.06
C GLY A 111 -1.83 1.59 -20.36
N SER A 112 -0.55 1.31 -20.62
CA SER A 112 0.22 0.23 -19.98
C SER A 112 0.92 0.67 -18.67
N ASN A 113 0.91 1.96 -18.33
CA ASN A 113 1.63 2.48 -17.16
C ASN A 113 0.73 2.55 -15.91
N LYS A 114 1.18 1.93 -14.82
CA LYS A 114 0.52 2.00 -13.51
C LYS A 114 1.08 3.15 -12.68
N LYS A 115 0.26 4.16 -12.42
CA LYS A 115 0.58 5.26 -11.52
C LYS A 115 -0.13 5.05 -10.19
N PHE A 116 0.55 5.32 -9.08
CA PHE A 116 -0.07 5.26 -7.76
C PHE A 116 -0.32 6.66 -7.25
N LEU A 117 -1.59 6.95 -7.00
CA LEU A 117 -2.05 8.23 -6.49
C LEU A 117 -2.51 8.08 -5.05
N LEU A 118 -2.27 9.13 -4.29
CA LEU A 118 -2.64 9.28 -2.90
C LEU A 118 -3.73 10.34 -2.82
N THR A 119 -4.85 10.00 -2.19
CA THR A 119 -5.95 10.92 -1.92
C THR A 119 -6.27 10.91 -0.44
N THR A 120 -6.76 12.04 0.06
CA THR A 120 -7.47 12.08 1.34
C THR A 120 -8.76 11.26 1.22
N LEU A 121 -9.17 10.61 2.31
CA LEU A 121 -10.52 10.04 2.33
C LEU A 121 -11.52 11.20 2.27
N PRO A 122 -12.55 11.12 1.41
CA PRO A 122 -13.59 12.12 1.45
C PRO A 122 -14.46 11.87 2.69
N GLU A 123 -14.64 12.91 3.50
CA GLU A 123 -15.75 12.99 4.46
C GLU A 123 -17.10 13.09 3.71
N ASP A 124 -17.08 13.45 2.41
CA ASP A 124 -18.27 13.72 1.58
C ASP A 124 -18.59 12.64 0.51
N PRO A 125 -19.88 12.29 0.31
CA PRO A 125 -20.32 11.17 -0.52
C PRO A 125 -20.03 11.31 -2.03
N GLN A 126 -19.75 12.52 -2.54
CA GLN A 126 -19.59 12.75 -3.98
C GLN A 126 -18.27 12.21 -4.57
N ILE A 127 -17.15 12.32 -3.84
CA ILE A 127 -15.84 11.82 -4.33
C ILE A 127 -15.79 10.28 -4.25
N SER A 128 -16.58 9.69 -3.34
CA SER A 128 -16.84 8.25 -3.27
C SER A 128 -17.47 7.72 -4.57
N ALA A 129 -18.39 8.48 -5.18
CA ALA A 129 -19.03 8.10 -6.44
C ALA A 129 -18.02 8.07 -7.61
N ALA A 130 -17.10 9.04 -7.68
CA ALA A 130 -16.03 9.03 -8.68
C ALA A 130 -15.04 7.85 -8.47
N TYR A 131 -14.73 7.50 -7.22
CA TYR A 131 -13.92 6.32 -6.89
C TYR A 131 -14.62 5.00 -7.28
N LEU A 132 -15.94 4.92 -7.07
CA LEU A 132 -16.74 3.76 -7.46
C LEU A 132 -16.89 3.67 -8.98
N GLN A 133 -17.11 4.80 -9.68
CA GLN A 133 -17.14 4.86 -11.14
C GLN A 133 -15.80 4.42 -11.75
N ALA A 134 -14.67 4.92 -11.24
CA ALA A 134 -13.35 4.48 -11.71
C ALA A 134 -13.12 2.96 -11.49
N LYS A 135 -13.65 2.39 -10.39
CA LYS A 135 -13.56 0.95 -10.09
C LYS A 135 -14.53 0.11 -10.94
N LEU A 136 -15.69 0.64 -11.31
CA LEU A 136 -16.66 -0.02 -12.19
C LEU A 136 -16.20 0.01 -13.65
N GLU A 137 -15.55 1.08 -14.09
CA GLU A 137 -15.00 1.20 -15.44
C GLU A 137 -13.81 0.26 -15.68
N THR A 138 -12.99 0.00 -14.67
CA THR A 138 -11.91 -1.02 -14.79
C THR A 138 -12.45 -2.44 -14.86
N GLN A 139 -13.63 -2.71 -14.30
CA GLN A 139 -14.27 -4.03 -14.39
C GLN A 139 -15.07 -4.22 -15.70
N LYS A 140 -15.69 -3.16 -16.24
CA LYS A 140 -16.39 -3.25 -17.54
C LYS A 140 -15.45 -3.49 -18.71
N LYS A 141 -14.25 -2.90 -18.71
CA LYS A 141 -13.25 -3.15 -19.77
C LYS A 141 -12.67 -4.56 -19.75
N ALA A 142 -12.73 -5.27 -18.63
CA ALA A 142 -12.28 -6.66 -18.52
C ALA A 142 -13.32 -7.69 -18.98
N CYS A 143 -14.57 -7.28 -19.27
CA CYS A 143 -15.66 -8.16 -19.67
C CYS A 143 -16.06 -8.01 -21.15
N VAL A 144 -15.42 -7.11 -21.91
CA VAL A 144 -15.72 -6.86 -23.34
C VAL A 144 -14.69 -7.49 -24.29
N GLU A 145 -13.58 -8.02 -23.76
CA GLU A 145 -12.61 -8.78 -24.54
C GLU A 145 -12.53 -10.19 -23.95
N ASN A 146 -13.48 -11.05 -24.32
CA ASN A 146 -13.43 -12.50 -24.52
C ASN A 146 -14.79 -12.96 -25.06
#